data_AF-A0A8X7PYK7-F1
#
_entry.id   AF-A0A8X7PYK7-F1
#
_cell.length_a   1.000
_cell.length_b   1.000
_cell.length_c   1.000
_cell.angle_alpha   90.00
_cell.angle_beta   90.00
_cell.angle_gamma   90.00
#
_symmetry.space_group_name_H-M   'P 1'
#
loop_
_entity.id
_entity.type
_entity.pdbx_description
1 polymer ?
#
loop_
_entity_poly.entity_id
_entity_poly.type
_entity_poly.pdbx_seq_one_letter_code
_entity_poly.pdbx_strand_id
1 'polypeptide(L)' 'MVLALNSFSASPQNGLFINSCFTHCQSEIQDTWFVQDSPKLNGKRVAESVGDWYFDRANNVKDIDCPYPCDKTCHHLIFQ' A
#
# COMPACT_ATOMS: atom_id res chain seq x y z
N MET A 1 -6.52 11.00 -9.10
CA MET A 1 -5.66 10.78 -7.92
C MET A 1 -4.29 10.23 -8.34
N VAL A 2 -4.18 9.01 -8.88
CA VAL A 2 -2.88 8.39 -9.24
C VAL A 2 -2.01 9.25 -10.17
N LEU A 3 -2.60 9.92 -11.18
CA LEU A 3 -1.86 10.78 -12.11
C LEU A 3 -1.07 11.92 -11.42
N ALA A 4 -1.52 12.38 -10.24
CA ALA A 4 -0.81 13.41 -9.49
C ALA A 4 0.54 12.94 -8.93
N LEU A 5 0.76 11.62 -8.88
CA LEU A 5 1.98 11.01 -8.39
C LEU A 5 3.02 10.74 -9.49
N ASN A 6 2.73 11.05 -10.76
CA ASN A 6 3.62 10.71 -11.88
C ASN A 6 5.04 11.30 -11.75
N SER A 7 5.17 12.54 -11.27
CA SER A 7 6.48 13.16 -11.04
C SER A 7 7.24 12.50 -9.89
N PHE A 8 6.53 12.12 -8.82
CA PHE A 8 7.09 11.40 -7.69
C PHE A 8 7.47 9.96 -8.08
N SER A 9 6.65 9.29 -8.89
CA SER A 9 6.86 7.90 -9.28
C SER A 9 8.05 7.72 -10.21
N ALA A 10 8.45 8.76 -10.95
CA ALA A 10 9.56 8.75 -11.90
C ALA A 10 10.93 8.43 -11.26
N SER A 11 11.11 8.69 -9.97
CA SER A 11 12.33 8.31 -9.26
C SER A 11 12.34 6.80 -8.97
N PRO A 12 13.41 6.06 -9.34
CA PRO A 12 13.55 4.65 -9.00
C PRO A 12 13.75 4.41 -7.51
N GLN A 13 14.16 5.44 -6.75
CA GLN A 13 14.33 5.38 -5.30
C GLN A 13 13.02 5.51 -4.52
N ASN A 14 11.92 5.90 -5.18
CA ASN A 14 10.65 6.10 -4.50
C ASN A 14 9.84 4.79 -4.49
N GLY A 15 9.11 4.55 -3.40
CA GLY A 15 8.12 3.46 -3.30
C GLY A 15 6.69 3.99 -3.42
N LEU A 16 5.77 3.19 -3.98
CA LEU A 16 4.34 3.44 -3.94
C LEU A 16 3.61 2.14 -3.57
N PHE A 17 2.71 2.24 -2.58
CA PHE A 17 1.71 1.23 -2.26
C PHE A 17 0.36 1.96 -2.20
N ILE A 18 -0.49 1.75 -3.19
CA ILE A 18 -1.77 2.44 -3.35
C ILE A 18 -2.82 1.39 -3.61
N ASN A 19 -3.52 0.98 -2.56
CA ASN A 19 -4.59 0.01 -2.67
C ASN A 19 -5.97 0.65 -2.73
N SER A 20 -6.94 -0.11 -3.23
CA SER A 20 -8.27 0.37 -3.55
C SER A 20 -9.19 0.39 -2.31
N CYS A 21 -8.78 1.08 -1.25
CA CYS A 21 -9.48 1.12 0.04
C CYS A 21 -9.86 2.53 0.49
N PHE A 22 -11.04 2.65 1.13
CA PHE A 22 -11.47 3.86 1.80
C PHE A 22 -11.14 3.78 3.30
N THR A 23 -9.98 4.31 3.70
CA THR A 23 -9.46 4.22 5.08
C THR A 23 -8.41 5.29 5.36
N HIS A 24 -8.05 5.50 6.63
CA HIS A 24 -7.09 6.49 7.12
C HIS A 24 -6.11 5.83 8.11
N CYS A 25 -4.92 6.41 8.31
CA CYS A 25 -3.90 5.89 9.25
C CYS A 25 -3.47 4.42 9.02
N GLN A 26 -3.49 3.91 7.79
CA GLN A 26 -3.19 2.50 7.48
C GLN A 26 -1.83 2.00 8.02
N SER A 27 -0.84 2.89 8.16
CA SER A 27 0.50 2.55 8.64
C SER A 27 0.65 2.57 10.17
N GLU A 28 -0.33 3.11 10.89
CA GLU A 28 -0.19 3.36 12.34
C GLU A 28 -0.60 2.15 13.19
N ILE A 29 -1.43 1.25 12.65
CA ILE A 29 -1.92 0.08 13.39
C ILE A 29 -1.56 -1.24 12.72
N GLN A 30 -1.31 -2.27 13.53
CA GLN A 30 -0.87 -3.57 13.04
C GLN A 30 -1.91 -4.26 12.14
N ASP A 31 -3.20 -4.08 12.44
CA ASP A 31 -4.32 -4.69 11.72
C ASP A 31 -4.32 -4.34 10.23
N THR A 32 -3.87 -3.13 9.87
CA THR A 32 -3.73 -2.72 8.46
C THR A 32 -2.28 -2.78 7.96
N TRP A 33 -1.31 -2.82 8.87
CA TRP A 33 0.11 -2.79 8.51
C TRP A 33 0.70 -4.17 8.18
N PHE A 34 0.51 -5.17 9.05
CA PHE A 34 1.27 -6.43 8.96
C PHE A 34 0.58 -7.70 9.47
N VAL A 35 -0.60 -7.60 10.10
CA VAL A 35 -1.35 -8.80 10.57
C VAL A 35 -1.74 -9.70 9.39
N GLN A 36 -2.02 -10.98 9.66
CA GLN A 36 -2.20 -12.01 8.63
C GLN A 36 -3.25 -11.67 7.56
N ASP A 37 -4.34 -11.02 7.96
CA ASP A 37 -5.46 -10.60 7.13
C ASP A 37 -5.39 -9.14 6.69
N SER A 38 -4.29 -8.42 6.98
CA SER A 38 -4.14 -7.01 6.60
C SER A 38 -4.27 -6.81 5.08
N PRO A 39 -4.62 -5.58 4.64
CA PRO A 39 -4.69 -5.27 3.22
C PRO A 39 -3.41 -5.64 2.48
N LYS A 40 -3.57 -6.15 1.26
CA LYS A 40 -2.47 -6.65 0.44
C LYS A 40 -2.68 -6.40 -1.04
N LEU A 41 -1.58 -6.08 -1.72
CA LEU A 41 -1.50 -6.02 -3.18
C LEU A 41 -0.51 -7.06 -3.67
N ASN A 42 -0.86 -7.79 -4.73
CA ASN A 42 0.00 -8.84 -5.30
C ASN A 42 0.48 -9.87 -4.26
N GLY A 43 -0.34 -10.13 -3.23
CA GLY A 43 -0.01 -11.05 -2.14
C GLY A 43 0.91 -10.47 -1.05
N LYS A 44 1.37 -9.22 -1.17
CA LYS A 44 2.21 -8.54 -0.18
C LYS A 44 1.42 -7.56 0.67
N ARG A 45 1.65 -7.60 1.98
CA ARG A 45 1.12 -6.63 2.95
C ARG A 45 1.84 -5.29 2.84
N VAL A 46 1.25 -4.25 3.40
CA VAL A 46 1.84 -2.89 3.42
C VAL A 46 3.28 -2.92 3.98
N ALA A 47 3.49 -3.56 5.13
CA ALA A 47 4.81 -3.64 5.76
C ALA A 47 5.85 -4.41 4.91
N GLU A 48 5.41 -5.39 4.13
CA GLU A 48 6.29 -6.17 3.25
C GLU A 48 6.72 -5.33 2.05
N SER A 49 5.78 -4.66 1.37
CA SER A 49 6.11 -3.76 0.26
C SER A 49 6.99 -2.59 0.72
N VAL A 50 6.69 -1.97 1.87
CA VAL A 50 7.53 -0.91 2.44
C VAL A 50 8.91 -1.45 2.83
N GLY A 51 8.98 -2.64 3.42
CA GLY A 51 10.24 -3.28 3.77
C GLY A 51 11.07 -3.68 2.54
N ASP A 52 10.43 -4.05 1.43
CA ASP A 52 11.15 -4.36 0.19
C ASP A 52 11.76 -3.10 -0.43
N TRP A 53 11.03 -2.00 -0.37
CA TRP A 53 11.50 -0.68 -0.81
C TRP A 53 12.61 -0.14 0.09
N TYR A 54 12.41 -0.10 1.41
CA TYR A 54 13.33 0.55 2.35
C TYR A 54 14.69 -0.14 2.45
N PHE A 55 14.71 -1.47 2.32
CA PHE A 55 15.94 -2.27 2.40
C PHE A 55 16.50 -2.66 1.02
N ASP A 56 16.05 -2.02 -0.06
CA ASP A 56 16.49 -2.30 -1.44
C ASP A 56 16.39 -3.80 -1.83
N ARG A 57 15.38 -4.51 -1.31
CA ARG A 57 15.16 -5.94 -1.61
C ARG A 57 14.46 -6.16 -2.94
N ALA A 58 13.75 -5.15 -3.44
CA ALA A 58 13.13 -5.16 -4.75
C ALA A 58 13.35 -3.83 -5.48
N ASN A 59 13.78 -3.92 -6.74
CA ASN A 59 13.83 -2.77 -7.61
C ASN A 59 12.41 -2.43 -8.06
N ASN A 60 11.99 -1.18 -7.92
CA ASN A 60 10.72 -0.64 -8.40
C ASN A 60 9.45 -1.16 -7.67
N VAL A 61 9.34 -0.86 -6.37
CA VAL A 61 8.09 -1.07 -5.60
C VAL A 61 7.08 0.02 -5.96
N LYS A 62 6.22 -0.23 -6.95
CA LYS A 62 5.15 0.68 -7.40
C LYS A 62 3.82 -0.08 -7.50
N ASP A 63 3.40 -0.64 -6.38
CA ASP A 63 2.15 -1.39 -6.27
C ASP A 63 0.97 -0.41 -6.26
N ILE A 64 0.25 -0.35 -7.39
CA ILE A 64 -0.93 0.49 -7.57
C ILE A 64 -2.07 -0.41 -8.03
N ASP A 65 -3.16 -0.38 -7.27
CA ASP A 65 -4.33 -1.22 -7.50
C ASP A 65 -5.31 -0.62 -8.52
N CYS A 66 -6.40 -1.34 -8.79
CA CYS A 66 -7.51 -0.88 -9.62
C CYS A 66 -8.30 0.29 -8.99
N PRO A 67 -9.07 1.04 -9.81
CA PRO A 67 -9.96 2.08 -9.31
C PRO A 67 -10.95 1.54 -8.26
N TYR A 68 -11.14 2.32 -7.19
CA TYR A 68 -12.07 2.01 -6.10
C TYR A 68 -13.51 1.76 -6.57
N PRO A 69 -14.25 0.80 -5.96
CA PRO A 69 -13.86 -0.15 -4.90
C PRO A 69 -13.54 -1.54 -5.46
N CYS A 70 -12.28 -1.97 -5.47
CA CYS A 70 -11.92 -3.31 -5.96
C CYS A 70 -11.13 -4.19 -4.97
N ASP A 71 -10.42 -3.60 -4.01
CA ASP A 71 -9.63 -4.36 -3.04
C ASP A 71 -10.57 -5.02 -2.02
N LYS A 72 -10.53 -6.35 -1.97
CA LYS A 72 -11.35 -7.16 -1.06
C LYS A 72 -10.68 -7.42 0.29
N THR A 73 -9.48 -6.88 0.48
CA THR A 73 -8.65 -7.06 1.68
C THR A 73 -8.65 -5.82 2.59
N CYS A 74 -9.41 -4.79 2.23
CA CYS A 74 -9.57 -3.57 3.02
C CYS A 74 -10.17 -3.87 4.41
N HIS A 75 -9.58 -3.26 5.44
CA HIS A 75 -10.21 -3.13 6.74
C HIS A 75 -10.84 -1.75 6.89
N HIS A 76 -12.15 -1.72 7.16
CA HIS A 76 -12.86 -0.49 7.50
C HIS A 76 -12.77 -0.26 9.01
N LEU A 77 -11.71 0.41 9.43
CA LEU A 77 -11.49 0.76 10.83
C LEU A 77 -12.45 1.89 11.22
N ILE A 78 -13.40 1.59 12.10
CA ILE A 78 -14.26 2.58 12.73
C ILE A 78 -13.68 2.85 14.12
N PHE A 79 -12.96 3.96 14.26
CA PHE A 79 -12.47 4.42 15.56
C PHE A 79 -13.66 4.98 16.36
N GLN A 80 -13.95 4.38 17.53
CA GLN A 80 -14.94 4.89 18.50
C GLN A 80 -14.28 5.78 19.53
#